data_AF-C0P5J4-F1
#
_entry.id   AF-C0P5J4-F1
#
_cell.length_a   1.000
_cell.length_b   1.000
_cell.length_c   1.000
_cell.angle_alpha   90.00
_cell.angle_beta   90.00
_cell.angle_gamma   90.00
#
_symmetry.space_group_name_H-M   'P 1'
#
loop_
_entity.id
_entity.type
_entity.pdbx_description
1 polymer ?
#
loop_
_entity_poly.entity_id
_entity_poly.type
_entity_poly.pdbx_seq_one_letter_code
_entity_poly.pdbx_strand_id
1 'polypeptide(L)'
;MSPKNLLRHKDCKSNLSEFDDLAGHPGFDKQGTRFKRLIKDQNNHKDLEEGINRLVLCSGKVYYELDEERRKSERTDVAICRVEQLCPFPYDLIQRELKRYPNAEIVWCQEEPMNMGAYSYINPRLLTAMKVLGRGGIEDIKYVGRAPSAATATGFYSVHVQEQTELVQKALQRDPLNYPF
;
A
#
# COMPACT_ATOMS: atom_id res chain seq x y z
N MET A 1 7.21 9.69 -9.21
CA MET A 1 8.48 9.49 -8.48
C MET A 1 9.27 8.41 -9.20
N SER A 2 10.40 8.74 -9.83
CA SER A 2 11.19 7.75 -10.57
C SER A 2 12.03 6.89 -9.62
N PRO A 3 12.13 5.58 -9.84
CA PRO A 3 12.81 4.68 -8.91
C PRO A 3 14.34 4.75 -9.03
N LYS A 4 15.02 4.36 -7.95
CA LYS A 4 16.47 4.07 -7.94
C LYS A 4 16.72 2.57 -7.75
N ASN A 5 16.33 2.04 -6.58
CA ASN A 5 16.51 0.63 -6.22
C ASN A 5 15.77 -0.31 -7.20
N LEU A 6 14.53 0.05 -7.57
CA LEU A 6 13.68 -0.82 -8.39
C LEU A 6 14.21 -1.10 -9.80
N LEU A 7 15.19 -0.33 -10.29
CA LEU A 7 15.82 -0.57 -11.60
C LEU A 7 16.53 -1.94 -11.69
N ARG A 8 16.92 -2.52 -10.55
CA ARG A 8 17.63 -3.81 -10.48
C ARG A 8 17.02 -4.78 -9.48
N HIS A 9 15.84 -4.45 -8.94
CA HIS A 9 15.19 -5.30 -7.95
C HIS A 9 14.60 -6.54 -8.62
N LYS A 10 14.97 -7.74 -8.13
CA LYS A 10 14.62 -9.04 -8.75
C LYS A 10 13.11 -9.25 -8.95
N ASP A 11 12.30 -8.71 -8.03
CA ASP A 11 10.84 -8.83 -8.07
C ASP A 11 10.17 -7.66 -8.82
N CYS A 12 10.92 -6.59 -9.15
CA CYS A 12 10.41 -5.47 -9.93
C CYS A 12 10.64 -5.72 -11.43
N LYS A 13 9.98 -6.73 -11.95
CA LYS A 13 9.99 -7.12 -13.37
C LYS A 13 8.57 -7.30 -13.86
N SER A 14 8.35 -7.02 -15.13
CA SER A 14 7.08 -7.25 -15.82
C SER A 14 7.31 -8.16 -17.01
N ASN A 15 6.37 -9.06 -17.27
CA ASN A 15 6.40 -9.89 -18.47
C ASN A 15 6.03 -9.04 -19.70
N LEU A 16 6.49 -9.42 -20.88
CA LEU A 16 6.12 -8.73 -22.13
C LEU A 16 4.60 -8.70 -22.36
N SER A 17 3.90 -9.74 -21.92
CA SER A 17 2.44 -9.82 -21.99
C SER A 17 1.73 -8.72 -21.19
N GLU A 18 2.38 -8.09 -20.21
CA GLU A 18 1.87 -6.92 -19.47
C GLU A 18 1.96 -5.62 -20.27
N PHE A 19 2.56 -5.64 -21.46
CA PHE A 19 2.68 -4.51 -22.38
C PHE A 19 1.99 -4.75 -23.72
N ASP A 20 1.30 -5.87 -23.88
CA ASP A 20 0.60 -6.27 -25.10
C ASP A 20 -0.90 -6.26 -24.86
N ASP A 21 -1.69 -5.77 -25.82
CA ASP A 21 -3.15 -5.67 -25.76
C ASP A 21 -3.86 -6.85 -26.44
N LEU A 22 -3.13 -7.91 -26.80
CA LEU A 22 -3.73 -9.13 -27.35
C LEU A 22 -4.62 -9.85 -26.32
N ALA A 23 -5.89 -10.06 -26.69
CA ALA A 23 -6.86 -10.76 -25.86
C ALA A 23 -6.37 -12.18 -25.50
N GLY A 24 -6.37 -12.49 -24.19
CA GLY A 24 -5.93 -13.78 -23.66
C GLY A 24 -4.47 -13.83 -23.21
N HIS A 25 -3.68 -12.77 -23.44
CA HIS A 25 -2.35 -12.69 -22.84
C HIS A 25 -2.41 -12.49 -21.32
N PRO A 26 -1.44 -13.00 -20.53
CA PRO A 26 -1.46 -12.88 -19.07
C PRO A 26 -1.58 -11.45 -18.51
N GLY A 27 -1.15 -10.44 -19.28
CA GLY A 27 -1.30 -9.03 -18.90
C GLY A 27 -2.61 -8.39 -19.31
N PHE A 28 -3.39 -9.05 -20.18
CA PHE A 28 -4.70 -8.60 -20.63
C PHE A 28 -5.73 -8.84 -19.52
N ASP A 29 -6.12 -7.76 -18.83
CA ASP A 29 -7.27 -7.79 -17.92
C ASP A 29 -8.59 -7.50 -18.68
N LYS A 30 -9.74 -7.49 -18.00
CA LYS A 30 -11.07 -7.19 -18.62
C LYS A 30 -11.14 -5.83 -19.34
N GLN A 31 -10.20 -4.94 -19.06
CA GLN A 31 -10.10 -3.58 -19.60
C GLN A 31 -8.82 -3.41 -20.44
N GLY A 32 -8.15 -4.51 -20.83
CA GLY A 32 -6.93 -4.52 -21.64
C GLY A 32 -5.69 -4.02 -20.90
N THR A 33 -4.59 -3.90 -21.64
CA THR A 33 -3.32 -3.38 -21.11
C THR A 33 -3.36 -1.85 -21.01
N ARG A 34 -3.24 -1.34 -19.79
CA ARG A 34 -3.24 0.11 -19.49
C ARG A 34 -2.52 0.39 -18.19
N PHE A 35 -2.31 1.68 -17.90
CA PHE A 35 -1.85 2.11 -16.59
C PHE A 35 -2.86 1.73 -15.49
N LYS A 36 -2.41 0.94 -14.51
CA LYS A 36 -3.20 0.53 -13.36
C LYS A 36 -3.06 1.56 -12.25
N ARG A 37 -4.08 2.42 -12.08
CA ARG A 37 -4.12 3.46 -11.03
C ARG A 37 -3.99 2.91 -9.61
N LEU A 38 -4.45 1.68 -9.40
CA LEU A 38 -4.29 0.91 -8.18
C LEU A 38 -3.97 -0.54 -8.57
N ILE A 39 -2.96 -1.13 -7.93
CA ILE A 39 -2.63 -2.54 -8.07
C ILE A 39 -3.04 -3.26 -6.79
N LYS A 40 -3.89 -4.28 -6.94
CA LYS A 40 -4.46 -5.06 -5.84
C LYS A 40 -3.41 -5.98 -5.21
N ASP A 41 -3.67 -6.43 -3.99
CA ASP A 41 -2.90 -7.49 -3.33
C ASP A 41 -2.93 -8.79 -4.14
N GLN A 42 -1.87 -9.60 -4.06
CA GLN A 42 -1.74 -10.90 -4.74
C GLN A 42 -2.42 -12.05 -3.98
N ASN A 43 -3.60 -11.80 -3.41
CA ASN A 43 -4.42 -12.79 -2.70
C ASN A 43 -5.39 -13.51 -3.64
N ASN A 44 -6.34 -14.27 -3.08
CA ASN A 44 -7.26 -15.13 -3.82
C ASN A 44 -8.25 -14.39 -4.74
N HIS A 45 -8.16 -13.06 -4.86
CA HIS A 45 -8.94 -12.25 -5.79
C HIS A 45 -10.46 -12.44 -5.69
N LYS A 46 -10.97 -12.85 -4.51
CA LYS A 46 -12.41 -13.03 -4.26
C LYS A 46 -13.09 -11.67 -4.13
N ASP A 47 -14.39 -11.62 -4.45
CA ASP A 47 -15.18 -10.38 -4.32
C ASP A 47 -15.28 -9.89 -2.86
N LEU A 48 -15.19 -10.81 -1.90
CA LEU A 48 -15.22 -10.53 -0.47
C LEU A 48 -14.20 -11.40 0.27
N GLU A 49 -13.38 -10.79 1.12
CA GLU A 49 -12.33 -11.46 1.89
C GLU A 49 -12.35 -10.99 3.35
N GLU A 50 -13.27 -11.56 4.13
CA GLU A 50 -13.48 -11.21 5.54
C GLU A 50 -12.35 -11.65 6.47
N GLY A 51 -11.52 -12.61 6.04
CA GLY A 51 -10.35 -13.08 6.80
C GLY A 51 -9.14 -12.14 6.77
N ILE A 52 -9.21 -11.05 6.00
CA ILE A 52 -8.19 -10.01 5.99
C ILE A 52 -8.48 -9.03 7.13
N ASN A 53 -7.55 -8.97 8.08
CA ASN A 53 -7.64 -8.12 9.27
C ASN A 53 -6.97 -6.76 9.06
N ARG A 54 -6.11 -6.61 8.04
CA ARG A 54 -5.43 -5.36 7.73
C ARG A 54 -5.29 -5.13 6.23
N LEU A 55 -5.66 -3.95 5.78
CA LEU A 55 -5.41 -3.44 4.43
C LEU A 55 -4.31 -2.37 4.50
N VAL A 56 -3.13 -2.71 4.01
CA VAL A 56 -2.00 -1.78 3.88
C VAL A 56 -2.04 -1.14 2.50
N LEU A 57 -2.29 0.16 2.47
CA LEU A 57 -2.17 1.01 1.29
C LEU A 57 -0.79 1.65 1.28
N CYS A 58 -0.07 1.51 0.18
CA CYS A 58 1.25 2.12 0.01
C CYS A 58 1.47 2.62 -1.42
N SER A 59 2.57 3.32 -1.66
CA SER A 59 2.98 3.76 -3.00
C SER A 59 4.49 3.60 -3.17
N GLY A 60 4.91 3.19 -4.36
CA GLY A 60 6.33 3.09 -4.70
C GLY A 60 7.03 1.88 -4.07
N LYS A 61 8.33 2.03 -3.76
CA LYS A 61 9.22 0.90 -3.49
C LYS A 61 8.94 0.16 -2.19
N VAL A 62 8.33 0.84 -1.20
CA VAL A 62 8.04 0.25 0.12
C VAL A 62 7.19 -1.02 0.01
N TYR A 63 6.38 -1.14 -1.04
CA TYR A 63 5.63 -2.37 -1.36
C TYR A 63 6.51 -3.62 -1.37
N TYR A 64 7.68 -3.58 -2.00
CA TYR A 64 8.51 -4.78 -2.17
C TYR A 64 9.07 -5.26 -0.84
N GLU A 65 9.41 -4.32 0.05
CA GLU A 65 9.91 -4.62 1.39
C GLU A 65 8.78 -5.18 2.28
N LEU A 66 7.56 -4.61 2.17
CA LEU A 66 6.37 -5.13 2.84
C LEU A 66 5.98 -6.53 2.35
N ASP A 67 5.99 -6.77 1.04
CA ASP A 67 5.64 -8.08 0.47
C ASP A 67 6.70 -9.14 0.77
N GLU A 68 7.99 -8.77 0.75
CA GLU A 68 9.06 -9.66 1.18
C GLU A 68 8.89 -10.07 2.66
N GLU A 69 8.63 -9.11 3.56
CA GLU A 69 8.43 -9.42 4.97
C GLU A 69 7.13 -10.20 5.21
N ARG A 70 6.05 -9.89 4.50
CA ARG A 70 4.79 -10.66 4.55
C ARG A 70 5.00 -12.12 4.15
N ARG A 71 5.79 -12.37 3.10
CA ARG A 71 6.16 -13.72 2.65
C ARG A 71 7.05 -14.43 3.68
N LYS A 72 8.05 -13.75 4.25
CA LYS A 72 8.93 -14.31 5.29
C LYS A 72 8.18 -14.68 6.57
N SER A 73 7.17 -13.89 6.93
CA SER A 73 6.35 -14.10 8.12
C SER A 73 5.10 -14.96 7.86
N GLU A 74 4.93 -15.47 6.63
CA GLU A 74 3.81 -16.31 6.19
C GLU A 74 2.43 -15.72 6.54
N ARG A 75 2.32 -14.39 6.49
CA ARG A 75 1.09 -13.66 6.88
C ARG A 75 0.07 -13.71 5.74
N THR A 76 -1.09 -14.27 6.04
CA THR A 76 -2.22 -14.41 5.08
C THR A 76 -3.39 -13.49 5.42
N ASP A 77 -3.37 -12.83 6.58
CA ASP A 77 -4.41 -11.94 7.10
C ASP A 77 -4.16 -10.46 6.80
N VAL A 78 -3.13 -10.15 5.99
CA VAL A 78 -2.77 -8.78 5.58
C VAL A 78 -2.77 -8.69 4.06
N ALA A 79 -3.56 -7.75 3.53
CA ALA A 79 -3.56 -7.40 2.11
C ALA A 79 -2.74 -6.13 1.87
N ILE A 80 -1.86 -6.13 0.87
CA ILE A 80 -1.04 -4.96 0.51
C ILE A 80 -1.46 -4.46 -0.88
N CYS A 81 -2.03 -3.26 -0.94
CA CYS A 81 -2.43 -2.62 -2.19
C CYS A 81 -1.53 -1.42 -2.51
N ARG A 82 -1.17 -1.28 -3.79
CA ARG A 82 -0.36 -0.16 -4.29
C ARG A 82 -1.24 0.91 -4.93
N VAL A 83 -1.14 2.13 -4.44
CA VAL A 83 -1.78 3.31 -5.01
C VAL A 83 -0.78 3.99 -5.95
N GLU A 84 -0.74 3.53 -7.20
CA GLU A 84 0.19 4.02 -8.23
C GLU A 84 -0.15 5.45 -8.67
N GLN A 85 -1.44 5.79 -8.70
CA GLN A 85 -1.90 7.15 -9.00
C GLN A 85 -2.39 7.84 -7.73
N LEU A 86 -1.62 8.80 -7.21
CA LEU A 86 -2.04 9.62 -6.07
C LEU A 86 -2.98 10.75 -6.51
N CYS A 87 -2.69 11.40 -7.64
CA CYS A 87 -3.49 12.50 -8.17
C CYS A 87 -3.79 12.30 -9.67
N PRO A 88 -5.06 12.35 -10.10
CA PRO A 88 -6.26 12.42 -9.27
C PRO A 88 -6.47 11.15 -8.43
N PHE A 89 -7.00 11.29 -7.21
CA PHE A 89 -7.14 10.18 -6.27
C PHE A 89 -8.20 9.16 -6.75
N PRO A 90 -7.87 7.84 -6.79
CA PRO A 90 -8.72 6.83 -7.42
C PRO A 90 -9.81 6.33 -6.46
N TYR A 91 -10.78 7.21 -6.12
CA TYR A 91 -11.89 6.89 -5.20
C TYR A 91 -12.63 5.60 -5.56
N ASP A 92 -12.89 5.39 -6.84
CA ASP A 92 -13.62 4.23 -7.35
C ASP A 92 -12.90 2.90 -7.07
N LEU A 93 -11.56 2.88 -7.17
CA LEU A 93 -10.76 1.69 -6.91
C LEU A 93 -10.53 1.48 -5.42
N ILE A 94 -10.25 2.55 -4.67
CA ILE A 94 -10.07 2.49 -3.21
C ILE A 94 -11.36 1.99 -2.54
N GLN A 95 -12.52 2.52 -2.93
CA GLN A 95 -13.80 2.08 -2.38
C GLN A 95 -14.09 0.60 -2.67
N ARG A 96 -13.67 0.08 -3.83
CA ARG A 96 -13.80 -1.36 -4.14
C ARG A 96 -12.97 -2.21 -3.21
N GLU A 97 -11.70 -1.86 -2.96
CA GLU A 97 -10.87 -2.61 -2.02
C GLU A 97 -11.37 -2.46 -0.58
N LEU A 98 -11.87 -1.29 -0.18
CA LEU A 98 -12.49 -1.10 1.14
C LEU A 98 -13.77 -1.94 1.32
N LYS A 99 -14.56 -2.16 0.27
CA LYS A 99 -15.72 -3.07 0.33
C LYS A 99 -15.29 -4.53 0.40
N ARG A 100 -14.21 -4.87 -0.30
CA ARG A 100 -13.67 -6.22 -0.39
C ARG A 100 -13.13 -6.73 0.95
N TYR A 101 -12.54 -5.83 1.76
CA TYR A 101 -12.02 -6.14 3.10
C TYR A 101 -12.81 -5.37 4.18
N PRO A 102 -14.05 -5.80 4.51
CA PRO A 102 -14.94 -5.03 5.37
C PRO A 102 -14.44 -4.92 6.83
N ASN A 103 -13.75 -5.95 7.32
CA ASN A 103 -13.26 -6.05 8.71
C ASN A 103 -11.83 -5.52 8.88
N ALA A 104 -11.17 -5.13 7.79
CA ALA A 104 -9.76 -4.80 7.82
C ALA A 104 -9.51 -3.42 8.44
N GLU A 105 -8.52 -3.34 9.32
CA GLU A 105 -7.88 -2.09 9.73
C GLU A 105 -7.22 -1.43 8.51
N ILE A 106 -7.43 -0.13 8.35
CA ILE A 106 -6.94 0.62 7.18
C ILE A 106 -5.64 1.33 7.55
N VAL A 107 -4.56 1.00 6.84
CA VAL A 107 -3.23 1.53 7.09
C VAL A 107 -2.70 2.24 5.85
N TRP A 108 -2.24 3.49 5.98
CA TRP A 108 -1.38 4.13 5.00
C TRP A 108 0.09 3.93 5.42
N CYS A 109 0.84 3.19 4.60
CA CYS A 109 2.25 2.91 4.82
C CYS A 109 3.12 3.68 3.83
N GLN A 110 4.09 4.45 4.33
CA GLN A 110 5.05 5.19 3.50
C GLN A 110 6.41 5.27 4.17
N GLU A 111 7.48 5.29 3.37
CA GLU A 111 8.84 5.41 3.91
C GLU A 111 9.21 6.87 4.24
N GLU A 112 8.57 7.84 3.59
CA GLU A 112 8.80 9.25 3.86
C GLU A 112 8.34 9.64 5.28
N PRO A 113 9.01 10.61 5.93
CA PRO A 113 8.53 11.22 7.18
C PRO A 113 7.05 11.62 7.09
N MET A 114 6.31 11.54 8.19
CA MET A 114 4.86 11.80 8.24
C MET A 114 4.44 13.17 7.70
N ASN A 115 5.27 14.20 7.92
CA ASN A 115 5.08 15.55 7.40
C ASN A 115 5.52 15.71 5.92
N MET A 116 5.93 14.62 5.29
CA MET A 116 6.36 14.50 3.90
C MET A 116 5.61 13.36 3.22
N GLY A 117 5.99 13.06 1.98
CA GLY A 117 5.35 12.01 1.18
C GLY A 117 3.89 12.36 0.88
N ALA A 118 3.05 11.33 0.80
CA ALA A 118 1.67 11.49 0.36
C ALA A 118 0.65 11.52 1.52
N TYR A 119 1.07 11.24 2.76
CA TYR A 119 0.15 11.07 3.88
C TYR A 119 -0.84 12.23 4.05
N SER A 120 -0.35 13.47 4.10
CA SER A 120 -1.21 14.67 4.24
C SER A 120 -2.20 14.87 3.09
N TYR A 121 -1.85 14.37 1.90
CA TYR A 121 -2.73 14.40 0.73
C TYR A 121 -3.74 13.24 0.75
N ILE A 122 -3.32 12.04 1.12
CA ILE A 122 -4.14 10.82 1.07
C ILE A 122 -5.13 10.77 2.22
N ASN A 123 -4.72 11.11 3.44
CA ASN A 123 -5.53 10.97 4.64
C ASN A 123 -6.95 11.57 4.52
N PRO A 124 -7.15 12.86 4.15
CA PRO A 124 -8.49 13.42 4.00
C PRO A 124 -9.32 12.79 2.87
N ARG A 125 -8.65 12.27 1.82
CA ARG A 125 -9.32 11.64 0.66
C ARG A 125 -9.75 10.22 0.98
N LEU A 126 -8.90 9.49 1.70
CA LEU A 126 -9.22 8.17 2.22
C LEU A 126 -10.36 8.25 3.23
N LEU A 127 -10.38 9.26 4.10
CA LEU A 127 -11.51 9.54 5.00
C LEU A 127 -12.80 9.78 4.20
N THR A 128 -12.74 10.54 3.12
CA THR A 128 -13.90 10.76 2.25
C THR A 128 -14.39 9.44 1.62
N ALA A 129 -13.47 8.60 1.15
CA ALA A 129 -13.82 7.28 0.59
C ALA A 129 -14.47 6.36 1.65
N MET A 130 -13.94 6.36 2.87
CA MET A 130 -14.45 5.59 4.01
C MET A 130 -15.84 6.07 4.46
N LYS A 131 -16.06 7.38 4.54
CA LYS A 131 -17.38 7.97 4.86
C LYS A 131 -18.47 7.56 3.88
N VAL A 132 -18.18 7.53 2.57
CA VAL A 132 -19.15 7.08 1.55
C VAL A 132 -19.59 5.63 1.78
N LEU A 133 -18.76 4.82 2.42
CA LEU A 133 -19.03 3.42 2.75
C LEU A 133 -19.57 3.23 4.17
N GLY A 134 -19.76 4.30 4.95
CA GLY A 134 -20.12 4.21 6.36
C GLY A 134 -19.04 3.56 7.24
N ARG A 135 -17.78 3.55 6.79
CA ARG A 135 -16.65 2.95 7.53
C ARG A 135 -15.96 3.99 8.40
N GLY A 136 -16.43 4.19 9.63
CA GLY A 136 -15.67 4.92 10.65
C GLY A 136 -15.29 6.38 10.33
N GLY A 137 -14.33 6.90 11.08
CA GLY A 137 -13.81 8.26 11.03
C GLY A 137 -12.30 8.33 10.74
N ILE A 138 -11.69 9.47 11.07
CA ILE A 138 -10.26 9.71 10.80
C ILE A 138 -9.34 8.83 11.68
N GLU A 139 -9.81 8.47 12.86
CA GLU A 139 -9.08 7.64 13.84
C GLU A 139 -8.94 6.17 13.36
N ASP A 140 -9.79 5.75 12.43
CA ASP A 140 -9.76 4.42 11.82
C ASP A 140 -8.73 4.31 10.69
N ILE A 141 -8.13 5.44 10.28
CA ILE A 141 -7.02 5.48 9.32
C ILE A 141 -5.71 5.53 10.09
N LYS A 142 -4.98 4.42 10.05
CA LYS A 142 -3.70 4.29 10.75
C LYS A 142 -2.54 4.73 9.86
N TYR A 143 -1.56 5.36 10.47
CA TYR A 143 -0.33 5.75 9.80
C TYR A 143 0.81 4.82 10.21
N VAL A 144 1.54 4.30 9.20
CA VAL A 144 2.81 3.62 9.43
C VAL A 144 3.85 4.27 8.53
N GLY A 145 4.87 4.84 9.15
CA GLY A 145 5.95 5.50 8.44
C GLY A 145 6.93 6.15 9.39
N ARG A 146 7.90 6.88 8.84
CA ARG A 146 8.89 7.59 9.66
C ARG A 146 8.23 8.74 10.44
N ALA A 147 8.73 8.99 11.65
CA ALA A 147 8.30 10.14 12.44
C ALA A 147 8.51 11.46 11.68
N PRO A 148 7.75 12.53 11.99
CA PRO A 148 7.97 13.84 11.40
C PRO A 148 9.43 14.30 11.57
N SER A 149 10.01 14.85 10.51
CA SER A 149 11.39 15.35 10.52
C SER A 149 11.53 16.60 9.66
N ALA A 150 12.47 17.48 10.01
CA ALA A 150 12.86 18.60 9.17
C ALA A 150 13.67 18.14 7.94
N ALA A 151 14.45 17.05 8.11
CA ALA A 151 15.23 16.44 7.05
C ALA A 151 14.43 15.33 6.35
N THR A 152 14.72 15.10 5.08
CA THR A 152 14.05 14.05 4.28
C THR A 152 14.43 12.65 4.71
N ALA A 153 15.63 12.47 5.25
CA ALA A 153 16.13 11.21 5.81
C ALA A 153 17.25 11.49 6.83
N THR A 154 17.50 10.53 7.71
CA THR A 154 18.70 10.53 8.56
C THR A 154 19.99 10.42 7.73
N GLY A 155 21.05 11.10 8.18
CA GLY A 155 22.38 11.02 7.55
C GLY A 155 23.17 9.77 7.95
N PHE A 156 22.71 9.03 8.96
CA PHE A 156 23.38 7.82 9.44
C PHE A 156 22.73 6.57 8.86
N TYR A 157 23.52 5.78 8.13
CA TYR A 157 23.04 4.57 7.48
C TYR A 157 22.44 3.56 8.47
N SER A 158 23.06 3.37 9.64
CA SER A 158 22.57 2.45 10.68
C SER A 158 21.16 2.82 11.15
N VAL A 159 20.93 4.10 11.43
CA VAL A 159 19.62 4.63 11.83
C VAL A 159 18.60 4.46 10.69
N HIS A 160 19.01 4.72 9.45
CA HIS A 160 18.12 4.54 8.29
C HIS A 160 17.62 3.09 8.16
N VAL A 161 18.52 2.11 8.31
CA VAL A 161 18.19 0.68 8.26
C VAL A 161 17.26 0.30 9.42
N GLN A 162 17.53 0.81 10.62
CA GLN A 162 16.68 0.59 11.78
C GLN A 162 15.26 1.12 11.55
N GLU A 163 15.11 2.39 11.17
CA GLU A 163 13.81 3.00 10.86
C GLU A 163 13.05 2.23 9.78
N GLN A 164 13.75 1.77 8.74
CA GLN A 164 13.14 1.01 7.66
C GLN A 164 12.61 -0.34 8.15
N THR A 165 13.37 -1.03 9.02
CA THR A 165 12.99 -2.33 9.58
C THR A 165 11.80 -2.18 10.51
N GLU A 166 11.85 -1.20 11.42
CA GLU A 166 10.76 -0.89 12.36
C GLU A 166 9.45 -0.57 11.64
N LEU A 167 9.52 0.21 10.57
CA LEU A 167 8.36 0.56 9.75
C LEU A 167 7.71 -0.67 9.10
N VAL A 168 8.50 -1.53 8.48
CA VAL A 168 8.00 -2.73 7.79
C VAL A 168 7.39 -3.70 8.82
N GLN A 169 8.04 -3.89 9.96
CA GLN A 169 7.51 -4.72 11.05
C GLN A 169 6.22 -4.14 11.64
N LYS A 170 6.17 -2.83 11.90
CA LYS A 170 4.97 -2.15 12.42
C LYS A 170 3.80 -2.27 11.46
N ALA A 171 4.02 -2.22 10.13
CA ALA A 171 2.96 -2.40 9.15
C ALA A 171 2.34 -3.81 9.19
N LEU A 172 3.11 -4.83 9.55
CA LEU A 172 2.72 -6.24 9.48
C LEU A 172 2.41 -6.90 10.84
N GLN A 173 2.63 -6.18 11.95
CA GLN A 173 2.38 -6.67 13.31
C GLN A 173 0.95 -7.20 13.49
N ARG A 174 0.76 -8.15 14.43
CA ARG A 174 -0.58 -8.72 14.69
C ARG A 174 -1.47 -7.78 15.49
N ASP A 175 -0.87 -7.00 16.38
CA ASP A 175 -1.60 -6.11 17.26
C ASP A 175 -2.22 -4.95 16.47
N PRO A 176 -3.43 -4.51 16.86
CA PRO A 176 -4.05 -3.30 16.31
C PRO A 176 -3.11 -2.10 16.42
N LEU A 177 -3.14 -1.23 15.42
CA LEU A 177 -2.38 0.01 15.44
C LEU A 177 -3.19 1.09 16.16
N ASN A 178 -2.57 1.71 17.14
CA ASN A 178 -3.19 2.81 17.86
C ASN A 178 -3.08 4.10 17.03
N TYR A 179 -4.05 4.99 17.20
CA TYR A 179 -4.04 6.33 16.59
C TYR A 179 -3.54 7.34 17.63
N PRO A 180 -2.67 8.31 17.28
CA PRO A 180 -1.88 8.43 16.05
C PRO A 180 -0.54 7.64 16.11
N PHE A 181 -0.33 6.84 17.16
CA PHE A 181 0.90 6.08 17.46
C PHE A 181 0.61 4.64 17.84
#